data_AF-A0A945MAS2-F1
#
_entry.id   AF-A0A945MAS2-F1
#
_cell.length_a   1.000
_cell.length_b   1.000
_cell.length_c   1.000
_cell.angle_alpha   90.00
_cell.angle_beta   90.00
_cell.angle_gamma   90.00
#
_symmetry.space_group_name_H-M   'P 1'
#
loop_
_entity.id
_entity.type
_entity.pdbx_description
1 polymer ?
#
loop_
_entity_poly.entity_id
_entity_poly.type
_entity_poly.pdbx_seq_one_letter_code
_entity_poly.pdbx_strand_id
1 'polypeptide(L)'
;MTATADPAAIVTRFAPSPTGLLHLGHAYSALFARKIAAGGRFLLRIEDIDVGRCRPEFDTAIREDLAWLGLQWEEPVRRQSEHMADYRTALDRLDGDDLLYPCFCTRKEILAEIERAGGAPHGPERPLYPGTCRALSADERRARIAAGEAHALRLDAAQAGQRTGPLEWDEMERGPQPWRAGRRPEGNVAVP
;
A
#
# COMPACT_ATOMS: atom_id res chain seq x y z
N MET A 1 28.96 11.15 1.75
CA MET A 1 28.50 12.17 2.71
C MET A 1 27.00 12.30 2.53
N THR A 2 26.23 11.50 3.27
CA THR A 2 24.76 11.57 3.29
C THR A 2 24.38 12.84 4.04
N ALA A 3 23.72 13.78 3.38
CA ALA A 3 23.16 14.94 4.06
C ALA A 3 22.15 14.44 5.10
N THR A 4 22.46 14.59 6.38
CA THR A 4 21.45 14.42 7.44
C THR A 4 20.40 15.48 7.22
N ALA A 5 19.20 15.05 6.82
CA ALA A 5 18.04 15.92 6.72
C ALA A 5 17.88 16.67 8.04
N ASP A 6 17.58 17.96 7.98
CA ASP A 6 17.24 18.75 9.15
C ASP A 6 16.12 18.01 9.92
N PRO A 7 16.32 17.62 11.19
CA PRO A 7 15.30 16.92 11.98
C PRO A 7 13.97 17.69 12.01
N ALA A 8 14.01 19.02 11.93
CA ALA A 8 12.81 19.85 11.87
C ALA A 8 12.02 19.71 10.56
N ALA A 9 12.61 19.14 9.50
CA ALA A 9 11.98 18.92 8.20
C ALA A 9 11.40 17.51 8.03
N ILE A 10 11.61 16.59 8.98
CA ILE A 10 11.13 15.20 8.86
C ILE A 10 9.62 15.16 9.06
N VAL A 11 8.91 14.54 8.10
CA VAL A 11 7.48 14.29 8.18
C VAL A 11 7.22 12.79 8.21
N THR A 12 6.63 12.29 9.28
CA THR A 12 6.22 10.88 9.41
C THR A 12 4.70 10.77 9.49
N ARG A 13 4.18 9.56 9.25
CA ARG A 13 2.76 9.25 9.51
C ARG A 13 2.57 7.90 10.16
N PHE A 14 1.62 7.83 11.08
CA PHE A 14 0.95 6.60 11.49
C PHE A 14 -0.37 6.49 10.72
N ALA A 15 -0.59 5.36 10.04
CA ALA A 15 -1.69 5.20 9.09
C ALA A 15 -2.52 3.93 9.36
N PRO A 16 -3.31 3.89 10.43
CA PRO A 16 -4.13 2.72 10.77
C PRO A 16 -5.42 2.65 9.93
N SER A 17 -5.86 1.43 9.63
CA SER A 17 -7.22 1.16 9.14
C SER A 17 -8.16 0.90 10.32
N PRO A 18 -9.34 1.53 10.40
CA PRO A 18 -10.28 1.36 11.50
C PRO A 18 -11.10 0.07 11.36
N THR A 19 -10.43 -1.08 11.29
CA THR A 19 -11.03 -2.42 11.12
C THR A 19 -10.98 -3.28 12.40
N GLY A 20 -10.45 -2.73 13.49
CA GLY A 20 -10.29 -3.39 14.78
C GLY A 20 -9.53 -2.47 15.76
N LEU A 21 -9.42 -2.92 17.02
CA LEU A 21 -8.63 -2.22 18.05
C LEU A 21 -7.13 -2.26 17.73
N LEU A 22 -6.38 -1.28 18.25
CA LEU A 22 -4.93 -1.30 18.13
C LEU A 22 -4.33 -2.45 18.95
N HIS A 23 -3.28 -3.07 18.42
CA HIS A 23 -2.48 -4.06 19.13
C HIS A 23 -1.06 -3.52 19.36
N LEU A 24 -0.22 -4.24 20.11
CA LEU A 24 1.11 -3.76 20.50
C LEU A 24 1.99 -3.35 19.31
N GLY A 25 1.97 -4.09 18.21
CA GLY A 25 2.69 -3.70 16.97
C GLY A 25 2.25 -2.33 16.39
N HIS A 26 0.98 -1.95 16.53
CA HIS A 26 0.50 -0.62 16.15
C HIS A 26 1.04 0.45 17.08
N ALA A 27 0.97 0.22 18.40
CA ALA A 27 1.51 1.13 19.40
C ALA A 27 3.01 1.38 19.17
N TYR A 28 3.78 0.30 18.95
CA TYR A 28 5.20 0.40 18.60
C TYR A 28 5.43 1.23 17.34
N SER A 29 4.68 0.96 16.27
CA SER A 29 4.81 1.68 15.00
C SER A 29 4.51 3.18 15.14
N ALA A 30 3.49 3.53 15.92
CA ALA A 30 3.11 4.92 16.18
C ALA A 30 4.19 5.66 16.99
N LEU A 31 4.66 5.04 18.08
CA LEU A 31 5.75 5.58 18.91
C LEU A 31 7.04 5.74 18.11
N PHE A 32 7.38 4.75 17.28
CA PHE A 32 8.55 4.80 16.39
C PHE A 32 8.43 5.96 15.40
N ALA A 33 7.32 6.07 14.68
CA ALA A 33 7.10 7.18 13.74
C ALA A 33 7.17 8.55 14.43
N ARG A 34 6.63 8.68 15.65
CA ARG A 34 6.72 9.92 16.44
C ARG A 34 8.15 10.23 16.86
N LYS A 35 8.93 9.22 17.25
CA LYS A 35 10.35 9.36 17.60
C LYS A 35 11.18 9.81 16.40
N ILE A 36 10.98 9.19 15.23
CA ILE A 36 11.68 9.54 13.99
C ILE A 36 11.38 10.97 13.53
N ALA A 37 10.16 11.47 13.75
CA ALA A 37 9.86 12.86 13.45
C ALA A 37 10.81 13.84 14.16
N ALA A 38 11.36 13.49 15.34
CA ALA A 38 12.47 14.20 15.99
C ALA A 38 12.34 15.74 16.06
N GLY A 39 11.13 16.25 16.30
CA GLY A 39 10.82 17.69 16.34
C GLY A 39 10.16 18.23 15.07
N GLY A 40 10.19 17.46 13.98
CA GLY A 40 9.38 17.66 12.79
C GLY A 40 7.92 17.20 12.97
N ARG A 41 7.26 16.85 11.87
CA ARG A 41 5.80 16.66 11.80
C ARG A 41 5.42 15.19 11.95
N PHE A 42 4.46 14.91 12.84
CA PHE A 42 3.86 13.59 13.02
C PHE A 42 2.38 13.65 12.63
N LEU A 43 2.04 12.93 11.56
CA LEU A 43 0.69 12.91 11.00
C LEU A 43 -0.07 11.64 11.39
N LEU A 44 -1.35 11.77 11.66
CA LEU A 44 -2.29 10.65 11.68
C LEU A 44 -3.08 10.65 10.37
N ARG A 45 -3.20 9.48 9.72
CA ARG A 45 -4.02 9.29 8.53
C ARG A 45 -4.89 8.04 8.66
N ILE A 46 -6.20 8.20 8.58
CA ILE A 46 -7.12 7.07 8.66
C ILE A 46 -7.25 6.41 7.28
N GLU A 47 -6.94 5.12 7.22
CA GLU A 47 -6.97 4.29 6.00
C GLU A 47 -8.33 3.57 5.89
N ASP A 48 -9.39 4.33 5.59
CA ASP A 48 -10.81 3.93 5.65
C ASP A 48 -11.47 3.62 4.28
N ILE A 49 -10.68 3.33 3.25
CA ILE A 49 -11.20 3.05 1.90
C ILE A 49 -11.92 1.69 1.78
N ASP A 50 -11.70 0.78 2.73
CA ASP A 50 -12.42 -0.50 2.80
C ASP A 50 -13.67 -0.34 3.68
N VAL A 51 -14.69 0.32 3.12
CA VAL A 51 -15.93 0.69 3.81
C VAL A 51 -16.63 -0.53 4.44
N GLY A 52 -16.51 -1.71 3.82
CA GLY A 52 -17.12 -2.94 4.35
C GLY A 52 -16.52 -3.40 5.68
N ARG A 53 -15.23 -3.14 5.90
CA ARG A 53 -14.51 -3.53 7.12
C ARG A 53 -14.32 -2.40 8.12
N CYS A 54 -14.37 -1.14 7.67
CA CYS A 54 -14.14 0.01 8.52
C CYS A 54 -15.34 0.33 9.42
N ARG A 55 -15.08 0.71 10.67
CA ARG A 55 -16.12 1.06 11.64
C ARG A 55 -15.76 2.33 12.43
N PRO A 56 -16.69 3.30 12.59
CA PRO A 56 -16.41 4.55 13.31
C PRO A 56 -15.93 4.37 14.76
N GLU A 57 -16.39 3.33 15.45
CA GLU A 57 -15.96 3.01 16.81
C GLU A 57 -14.45 2.70 16.88
N PHE A 58 -13.89 2.06 15.86
CA PHE A 58 -12.45 1.77 15.82
C PHE A 58 -11.63 3.01 15.50
N ASP A 59 -12.15 3.95 14.73
CA ASP A 59 -11.50 5.25 14.54
C ASP A 59 -11.39 6.04 15.84
N THR A 60 -12.49 6.05 16.61
CA THR A 60 -12.55 6.69 17.93
C THR A 60 -11.55 6.03 18.87
N ALA A 61 -11.57 4.70 18.97
CA ALA A 61 -10.64 3.93 19.79
C ALA A 61 -9.17 4.16 19.39
N ILE A 62 -8.86 4.23 18.09
CA ILE A 62 -7.51 4.57 17.59
C ILE A 62 -7.03 5.90 18.19
N ARG A 63 -7.88 6.94 18.17
CA ARG A 63 -7.50 8.27 18.68
C ARG A 63 -7.36 8.26 20.20
N GLU A 64 -8.25 7.57 20.90
CA GLU A 64 -8.18 7.41 22.36
C GLU A 64 -6.90 6.68 22.78
N ASP A 65 -6.56 5.57 22.11
CA ASP A 65 -5.34 4.80 22.38
C ASP A 65 -4.08 5.64 22.13
N LEU A 66 -4.02 6.37 21.01
CA LEU A 66 -2.88 7.24 20.71
C LEU A 66 -2.74 8.37 21.73
N ALA A 67 -3.84 9.00 22.14
CA ALA A 67 -3.83 10.02 23.18
C ALA A 67 -3.42 9.44 24.55
N TRP A 68 -3.89 8.24 24.89
CA TRP A 68 -3.51 7.52 26.11
C TRP A 68 -2.01 7.19 26.13
N LEU A 69 -1.42 6.85 24.98
CA LEU A 69 0.04 6.68 24.79
C LEU A 69 0.82 8.01 24.86
N GLY A 70 0.15 9.15 25.05
CA GLY A 70 0.78 10.47 25.09
C GLY A 70 1.22 11.00 23.72
N LEU A 71 0.71 10.42 22.63
CA LEU A 71 1.03 10.86 21.27
C LEU A 71 0.12 12.04 20.89
N GLN A 72 0.73 13.09 20.35
CA GLN A 72 0.04 14.21 19.72
C GLN A 72 0.39 14.22 18.24
N TRP A 73 -0.62 14.41 17.39
CA TRP A 73 -0.51 14.45 15.94
C TRP A 73 -1.07 15.77 15.39
N GLU A 74 -0.73 16.06 14.13
CA GLU A 74 -1.24 17.24 13.42
C GLU A 74 -2.72 17.07 13.06
N GLU A 75 -3.51 18.13 13.29
CA GLU A 75 -4.91 18.25 12.88
C GLU A 75 -5.04 19.28 11.74
N PRO A 76 -6.03 19.12 10.84
CA PRO A 76 -7.03 18.06 10.80
C PRO A 76 -6.45 16.71 10.34
N VAL A 77 -6.92 15.62 10.95
CA VAL A 77 -6.57 14.26 10.51
C VAL A 77 -7.12 13.98 9.12
N ARG A 78 -6.25 13.47 8.25
CA ARG A 78 -6.61 13.07 6.90
C ARG A 78 -7.33 11.72 6.88
N ARG A 79 -8.50 11.65 6.25
CA ARG A 79 -9.24 10.41 6.00
C ARG A 79 -9.17 10.05 4.52
N GLN A 80 -8.72 8.85 4.17
CA GLN A 80 -8.55 8.51 2.76
C GLN A 80 -9.86 8.56 1.96
N SER A 81 -10.98 8.14 2.57
CA SER A 81 -12.30 8.15 1.95
C SER A 81 -12.76 9.55 1.50
N GLU A 82 -12.25 10.61 2.12
CA GLU A 82 -12.54 12.02 1.78
C GLU A 82 -11.66 12.56 0.64
N HIS A 83 -10.65 11.79 0.20
CA HIS A 83 -9.67 12.21 -0.80
C HIS A 83 -9.67 11.34 -2.07
N MET A 84 -10.83 10.78 -2.44
CA MET A 84 -10.93 9.89 -3.61
C MET A 84 -10.52 10.55 -4.95
N ALA A 85 -10.62 11.88 -5.04
CA ALA A 85 -10.16 12.64 -6.21
C ALA A 85 -8.63 12.56 -6.43
N ASP A 86 -7.85 12.44 -5.36
CA ASP A 86 -6.40 12.34 -5.45
C ASP A 86 -5.98 10.98 -6.03
N TYR A 87 -6.65 9.90 -5.63
CA TYR A 87 -6.45 8.57 -6.23
C TYR A 87 -6.85 8.56 -7.71
N ARG A 88 -7.98 9.18 -8.06
CA ARG A 88 -8.39 9.30 -9.47
C ARG A 88 -7.34 10.05 -10.28
N THR A 89 -6.84 11.18 -9.79
CA THR A 89 -5.77 11.93 -10.47
C THR A 89 -4.50 11.09 -10.66
N ALA A 90 -4.12 10.29 -9.67
CA ALA A 90 -2.99 9.39 -9.79
C ALA A 90 -3.25 8.25 -10.81
N LEU A 91 -4.46 7.69 -10.81
CA LEU A 91 -4.87 6.67 -11.78
C LEU A 91 -4.89 7.24 -13.21
N ASP A 92 -5.44 8.44 -13.41
CA ASP A 92 -5.49 9.10 -14.73
C ASP A 92 -4.07 9.33 -15.29
N ARG A 93 -3.10 9.66 -14.44
CA ARG A 93 -1.68 9.78 -14.84
C ARG A 93 -1.10 8.44 -15.26
N LEU A 94 -1.30 7.40 -14.45
CA LEU A 94 -0.81 6.05 -14.75
C LEU A 94 -1.47 5.47 -16.01
N ASP A 95 -2.75 5.77 -16.24
CA ASP A 95 -3.50 5.39 -17.44
C ASP A 95 -2.99 6.12 -18.68
N GLY A 96 -2.79 7.44 -18.59
CA GLY A 96 -2.17 8.24 -19.65
C GLY A 96 -0.73 7.80 -19.98
N ASP A 97 -0.07 7.19 -19.00
CA ASP A 97 1.23 6.54 -19.14
C ASP A 97 1.15 5.10 -19.66
N ASP A 98 -0.02 4.55 -20.00
CA ASP A 98 -0.23 3.16 -20.42
C ASP A 98 0.23 2.11 -19.38
N LEU A 99 0.39 2.50 -18.10
CA LEU A 99 0.87 1.64 -17.02
C LEU A 99 -0.25 0.84 -16.34
N LEU A 100 -1.50 1.04 -16.72
CA LEU A 100 -2.66 0.36 -16.15
C LEU A 100 -3.32 -0.60 -17.14
N TYR A 101 -3.87 -1.68 -16.62
CA TYR A 101 -4.77 -2.54 -17.38
C TYR A 101 -5.94 -3.03 -16.53
N PRO A 102 -7.14 -3.20 -17.11
CA PRO A 102 -8.28 -3.78 -16.42
C PRO A 102 -8.09 -5.28 -16.25
N CYS A 103 -8.45 -5.78 -15.06
CA CYS A 103 -8.53 -7.19 -14.74
C CYS A 103 -9.97 -7.55 -14.40
N PHE A 104 -10.54 -8.44 -15.18
CA PHE A 104 -11.90 -8.94 -15.02
C PHE A 104 -11.95 -10.24 -14.19
N CYS A 105 -10.79 -10.78 -13.80
CA CYS A 105 -10.74 -12.03 -13.05
C CYS A 105 -11.34 -11.87 -11.65
N THR A 106 -12.26 -12.74 -11.32
CA THR A 106 -12.72 -12.96 -9.95
C THR A 106 -11.60 -13.56 -9.10
N ARG A 107 -11.72 -13.44 -7.77
CA ARG A 107 -10.78 -14.07 -6.84
C ARG A 107 -10.68 -15.59 -7.04
N LYS A 108 -11.79 -16.25 -7.37
CA LYS A 108 -11.85 -17.69 -7.63
C LYS A 108 -11.04 -18.06 -8.88
N GLU A 109 -11.20 -17.31 -9.97
CA GLU A 109 -10.46 -17.54 -11.21
C GLU A 109 -8.96 -17.31 -11.03
N ILE A 110 -8.58 -16.28 -10.27
CA ILE A 110 -7.17 -16.02 -9.93
C ILE A 110 -6.55 -17.23 -9.22
N LEU A 111 -7.22 -17.76 -8.19
CA LEU A 111 -6.74 -18.93 -7.45
C LEU A 111 -6.65 -20.18 -8.31
N ALA A 112 -7.67 -20.43 -9.14
CA ALA A 112 -7.67 -21.57 -10.06
C ALA A 112 -6.53 -21.49 -11.09
N GLU A 113 -6.20 -20.29 -11.56
CA GLU A 113 -5.09 -20.09 -12.50
C GLU A 113 -3.73 -20.31 -11.85
N ILE A 114 -3.55 -19.84 -10.61
CA ILE A 114 -2.34 -20.10 -9.81
C ILE A 114 -2.11 -21.60 -9.63
N GLU A 115 -3.18 -22.34 -9.32
CA GLU A 115 -3.13 -23.79 -9.15
C GLU A 115 -2.71 -24.49 -10.45
N ARG A 116 -3.29 -24.11 -11.59
CA ARG A 116 -2.93 -24.64 -12.92
C ARG A 116 -1.49 -24.34 -13.32
N ALA A 117 -0.98 -23.15 -13.01
CA ALA A 117 0.37 -22.73 -13.35
C ALA A 117 1.46 -23.47 -12.54
N GLY A 118 1.10 -24.43 -11.67
CA GLY A 118 2.04 -25.14 -10.81
C GLY A 118 2.64 -24.27 -9.71
N GLY A 119 2.13 -23.05 -9.52
CA GLY A 119 2.57 -22.09 -8.52
C GLY A 119 1.95 -22.34 -7.15
N ALA A 120 1.92 -23.60 -6.70
CA ALA A 120 1.46 -23.94 -5.36
C ALA A 120 2.30 -23.16 -4.34
N PRO A 121 1.71 -22.29 -3.50
CA PRO A 121 2.48 -21.54 -2.52
C PRO A 121 3.00 -22.52 -1.46
N HIS A 122 4.27 -22.90 -1.57
CA HIS A 122 4.98 -23.54 -0.47
C HIS A 122 5.37 -22.45 0.55
N GLY A 123 4.39 -21.97 1.33
CA GLY A 123 4.62 -21.00 2.42
C GLY A 123 3.34 -20.28 2.87
N PRO A 124 3.39 -19.49 3.97
CA PRO A 124 2.27 -18.68 4.50
C PRO A 124 1.87 -17.49 3.59
N GLU A 125 2.35 -17.50 2.35
CA GLU A 125 2.42 -16.37 1.47
C GLU A 125 1.29 -16.39 0.43
N ARG A 126 0.61 -15.25 0.23
CA ARG A 126 -0.42 -15.17 -0.83
C ARG A 126 0.22 -15.34 -2.21
N PRO A 127 -0.45 -16.08 -3.11
CA PRO A 127 0.05 -16.32 -4.44
C PRO A 127 0.02 -15.04 -5.30
N LEU A 128 1.02 -14.91 -6.16
CA LEU A 128 1.15 -13.78 -7.08
C LEU A 128 0.08 -13.86 -8.17
N TYR A 129 -0.47 -12.71 -8.57
CA TYR A 129 -1.42 -12.67 -9.68
C TYR A 129 -0.73 -13.13 -10.98
N PRO A 130 -1.29 -14.12 -11.71
CA PRO A 130 -0.63 -14.74 -12.86
C PRO A 130 -0.58 -13.86 -14.12
N GLY A 131 -1.23 -12.69 -14.13
CA GLY A 131 -1.20 -11.79 -15.29
C GLY A 131 -2.20 -12.14 -16.39
N THR A 132 -3.23 -12.94 -16.10
CA THR A 132 -4.21 -13.45 -17.09
C THR A 132 -4.82 -12.36 -17.97
N CYS A 133 -5.21 -11.22 -17.40
CA CYS A 133 -5.81 -10.11 -18.17
C CYS A 133 -4.77 -9.16 -18.79
N ARG A 134 -3.48 -9.28 -18.46
CA ARG A 134 -2.43 -8.39 -18.97
C ARG A 134 -2.27 -8.54 -20.49
N ALA A 135 -2.41 -9.75 -21.01
CA ALA A 135 -2.26 -10.04 -22.44
C ALA A 135 -3.50 -9.71 -23.29
N LEU A 136 -4.61 -9.24 -22.69
CA LEU A 136 -5.79 -8.85 -23.46
C LEU A 136 -5.48 -7.66 -24.37
N SER A 137 -5.96 -7.71 -25.62
CA SER A 137 -5.84 -6.59 -26.55
C SER A 137 -6.62 -5.38 -26.07
N ALA A 138 -6.22 -4.19 -26.54
CA ALA A 138 -6.93 -2.95 -26.21
C ALA A 138 -8.42 -3.00 -26.64
N ASP A 139 -8.71 -3.65 -27.77
CA ASP A 139 -10.06 -3.80 -28.31
C ASP A 139 -10.93 -4.66 -27.39
N GLU A 140 -10.41 -5.81 -26.95
CA GLU A 140 -11.09 -6.72 -26.02
C GLU A 140 -11.36 -6.04 -24.67
N ARG A 141 -10.37 -5.32 -24.14
CA ARG A 141 -10.53 -4.55 -22.89
C ARG A 141 -11.65 -3.52 -23.03
N ARG A 142 -11.67 -2.75 -24.11
CA ARG A 142 -12.72 -1.74 -24.36
C ARG A 142 -14.09 -2.38 -24.52
N ALA A 143 -14.20 -3.50 -25.24
CA ALA A 143 -15.46 -4.21 -25.43
C ALA A 143 -16.03 -4.70 -24.09
N ARG A 144 -15.22 -5.32 -23.23
CA ARG A 144 -15.66 -5.82 -21.91
C ARG A 144 -16.03 -4.70 -20.94
N ILE A 145 -15.29 -3.59 -20.95
CA ILE A 145 -15.66 -2.39 -20.17
C ILE A 145 -16.99 -1.81 -20.68
N ALA A 146 -17.15 -1.66 -21.99
CA ALA A 146 -18.38 -1.15 -22.59
C ALA A 146 -19.60 -2.05 -22.33
N ALA A 147 -19.38 -3.36 -22.19
CA ALA A 147 -20.40 -4.32 -21.78
C ALA A 147 -20.78 -4.24 -20.28
N GLY A 148 -20.12 -3.36 -19.51
CA GLY A 148 -20.39 -3.16 -18.08
C GLY A 148 -19.78 -4.23 -17.17
N GLU A 149 -18.79 -4.98 -17.64
CA GLU A 149 -18.17 -6.02 -16.83
C GLU A 149 -17.33 -5.43 -15.69
N ALA A 150 -17.53 -5.96 -14.48
CA ALA A 150 -16.79 -5.56 -13.31
C ALA A 150 -15.30 -5.85 -13.48
N HIS A 151 -14.46 -4.88 -13.15
CA HIS A 151 -13.01 -5.00 -13.26
C HIS A 151 -12.29 -4.21 -12.18
N ALA A 152 -11.04 -4.61 -11.93
CA ALA A 152 -10.09 -3.86 -11.12
C ALA A 152 -8.94 -3.39 -12.01
N LEU A 153 -8.49 -2.15 -11.81
CA LEU A 153 -7.27 -1.66 -12.46
C LEU A 153 -6.04 -2.29 -11.79
N ARG A 154 -5.10 -2.77 -12.60
CA ARG A 154 -3.81 -3.31 -12.15
C ARG A 154 -2.68 -2.52 -12.78
N LEU A 155 -1.61 -2.32 -12.01
CA LEU A 155 -0.35 -1.77 -12.50
C LEU A 155 0.40 -2.84 -13.33
N ASP A 156 0.85 -2.47 -14.53
CA ASP A 156 1.87 -3.23 -15.25
C ASP A 156 3.24 -2.95 -14.63
N ALA A 157 3.56 -3.71 -13.57
CA ALA A 157 4.83 -3.58 -12.86
C ALA A 157 6.06 -3.84 -13.75
N ALA A 158 5.92 -4.60 -14.85
CA ALA A 158 7.04 -4.85 -15.76
C ALA A 158 7.34 -3.61 -16.61
N GLN A 159 6.31 -3.01 -17.19
CA GLN A 159 6.45 -1.75 -17.95
C GLN A 159 6.86 -0.59 -17.03
N ALA A 160 6.30 -0.49 -15.82
CA ALA A 160 6.72 0.50 -14.84
C ALA A 160 8.20 0.35 -14.48
N GLY A 161 8.66 -0.89 -14.23
CA GLY A 161 10.07 -1.16 -13.91
C GLY A 161 11.04 -0.81 -15.04
N GLN A 162 10.63 -0.95 -16.31
CA GLN A 162 11.43 -0.49 -17.45
C GLN A 162 11.63 1.03 -17.46
N ARG A 163 10.64 1.80 -16.96
CA ARG A 163 10.73 3.28 -16.88
C ARG A 163 11.57 3.77 -15.72
N THR A 164 11.55 3.06 -14.58
CA THR A 164 12.31 3.47 -13.40
C THR A 164 13.79 3.13 -13.49
N GLY A 165 14.16 2.10 -14.26
CA GLY A 165 15.47 1.47 -14.15
C GLY A 165 15.61 0.68 -12.85
N PRO A 166 16.84 0.36 -12.40
CA PRO A 166 17.06 -0.32 -11.13
C PRO A 166 16.42 0.43 -9.97
N LEU A 167 15.60 -0.28 -9.19
CA LEU A 167 14.98 0.26 -7.98
C LEU A 167 15.86 -0.06 -6.79
N GLU A 168 16.30 0.96 -6.07
CA GLU A 168 17.10 0.84 -4.85
C GLU A 168 16.51 1.79 -3.79
N TRP A 169 16.59 1.40 -2.52
CA TRP A 169 16.19 2.27 -1.41
C TRP A 169 17.16 2.14 -0.25
N ASP A 170 17.44 3.26 0.44
CA ASP A 170 18.21 3.24 1.68
C ASP A 170 17.29 2.94 2.86
N GLU A 171 17.49 1.80 3.51
CA GLU A 171 16.84 1.47 4.77
C GLU A 171 17.69 1.96 5.94
N MET A 172 17.10 2.69 6.90
CA MET A 172 17.84 3.39 7.96
C MET A 172 18.85 2.51 8.72
N GLU A 173 18.55 1.23 8.94
CA GLU A 173 19.43 0.31 9.69
C GLU A 173 20.26 -0.62 8.80
N ARG A 174 19.81 -0.88 7.56
CA ARG A 174 20.44 -1.86 6.66
C ARG A 174 21.21 -1.21 5.50
N GLY A 175 21.11 0.10 5.33
CA GLY A 175 21.70 0.83 4.22
C GLY A 175 21.03 0.50 2.88
N PRO A 176 21.73 0.65 1.74
CA PRO A 176 21.14 0.50 0.42
C PRO A 176 20.66 -0.92 0.16
N GLN A 177 19.39 -1.05 -0.18
CA GLN A 177 18.70 -2.29 -0.51
C GLN A 177 18.30 -2.26 -1.99
N PRO A 178 18.73 -3.25 -2.80
CA PRO A 178 18.26 -3.39 -4.16
C PRO A 178 16.89 -4.07 -4.18
N TRP A 179 16.00 -3.61 -5.07
CA TRP A 179 14.81 -4.35 -5.44
C TRP A 179 15.20 -5.60 -6.23
N ARG A 180 14.73 -6.76 -5.79
CA ARG A 180 14.94 -8.03 -6.49
C ARG A 180 13.58 -8.61 -6.89
N ALA A 181 13.29 -8.60 -8.19
CA ALA A 181 12.10 -9.25 -8.73
C ALA A 181 12.01 -10.70 -8.21
N GLY A 182 10.88 -11.06 -7.60
CA GLY A 182 10.64 -12.42 -7.10
C GLY A 182 11.26 -12.77 -5.75
N ARG A 183 12.07 -11.90 -5.11
CA ARG A 183 12.35 -12.00 -3.67
C ARG A 183 11.49 -11.01 -2.92
N ARG A 184 10.77 -11.47 -1.90
CA ARG A 184 10.17 -10.54 -0.92
C ARG A 184 11.32 -9.92 -0.11
N PRO A 185 11.23 -8.64 0.28
CA PRO A 185 12.11 -8.11 1.31
C PRO A 185 11.94 -9.00 2.56
N GLU A 186 13.01 -9.62 3.02
CA GLU A 186 13.01 -10.29 4.32
C GLU A 186 12.89 -9.21 5.39
N GLY A 187 11.64 -8.92 5.75
CA GLY A 187 11.26 -7.90 6.72
C GLY A 187 10.35 -8.46 7.80
N ASN A 188 10.61 -9.67 8.27
CA ASN A 188 10.18 -10.04 9.61
C ASN A 188 11.13 -9.32 10.57
N VAL A 189 10.74 -8.13 11.03
CA VAL A 189 11.26 -7.64 12.30
C VAL A 189 10.64 -8.52 13.37
N ALA A 190 11.30 -9.63 13.67
CA ALA A 190 11.17 -10.26 14.97
C ALA A 190 11.82 -9.27 15.94
N VAL A 191 10.99 -8.48 16.64
CA VAL A 191 11.43 -7.84 17.88
C VAL A 191 11.52 -8.97 18.91
N PRO A 192 12.63 -9.11 19.65
CA PRO A 192 12.72 -10.09 20.74
C PRO A 192 11.62 -9.88 21.79
#